data_AF-A0A800DAL1-F1
#
_entry.id   AF-A0A800DAL1-F1
#
_cell.length_a   1.000
_cell.length_b   1.000
_cell.length_c   1.000
_cell.angle_alpha   90.00
_cell.angle_beta   90.00
_cell.angle_gamma   90.00
#
_symmetry.space_group_name_H-M   'P 1'
#
loop_
_entity.id
_entity.type
_entity.pdbx_description
1 polymer ?
#
loop_
_entity_poly.entity_id
_entity_poly.type
_entity_poly.pdbx_seq_one_letter_code
_entity_poly.pdbx_strand_id
1 'polypeptide(L)'
;MAIDKKQIKFELQSKYTPAGDQPTAIKKLLEGLAEGKKHQTLLGATGTGKTFTMANIIHATQRPALVLAHNKTLAAQLCGEFQSFFPNNAVSYFVSYYDYYQPEAYMPASDTYIEKEATINEEINRHRHAATYSLLTREDVIIVSSVSCI
;
A
#
# COMPACT_ATOMS: atom_id res chain seq x y z
N MET A 1 -15.38 20.33 10.58
CA MET A 1 -16.16 20.17 9.35
C MET A 1 -15.81 18.81 8.78
N ALA A 2 -16.75 17.85 8.81
CA ALA A 2 -16.49 16.53 8.23
C ALA A 2 -16.48 16.70 6.70
N ILE A 3 -15.39 16.32 6.03
CA ILE A 3 -15.36 16.26 4.58
C ILE A 3 -16.26 15.08 4.19
N ASP A 4 -17.31 15.36 3.43
CA ASP A 4 -18.20 14.32 2.92
C ASP A 4 -17.42 13.48 1.90
N LYS A 5 -17.18 12.21 2.23
CA LYS A 5 -16.37 11.33 1.38
C LYS A 5 -17.22 10.81 0.25
N LYS A 6 -16.65 10.80 -0.96
CA LYS A 6 -17.32 10.20 -2.12
C LYS A 6 -17.40 8.68 -1.92
N GLN A 7 -18.62 8.16 -1.86
CA GLN A 7 -18.89 6.72 -1.78
C GLN A 7 -18.71 6.06 -3.16
N ILE A 8 -17.48 5.67 -3.45
CA ILE A 8 -17.11 4.87 -4.63
C ILE A 8 -16.78 3.46 -4.14
N LYS A 9 -17.20 2.44 -4.88
CA LYS A 9 -16.88 1.03 -4.58
C LYS A 9 -15.58 0.61 -5.25
N PHE A 10 -14.84 -0.31 -4.64
CA PHE A 10 -13.72 -0.98 -5.29
C PHE A 10 -14.22 -1.85 -6.45
N GLU A 11 -13.65 -1.67 -7.63
CA GLU A 11 -13.97 -2.39 -8.86
C GLU A 11 -12.74 -3.18 -9.33
N LEU A 12 -12.72 -4.48 -9.02
CA LEU A 12 -11.64 -5.36 -9.47
C LEU A 12 -11.80 -5.68 -10.96
N GLN A 13 -10.83 -5.26 -11.76
CA GLN A 13 -10.73 -5.55 -13.18
C GLN A 13 -9.64 -6.61 -13.40
N SER A 14 -10.02 -7.74 -13.99
CA SER A 14 -9.09 -8.83 -14.32
C SER A 14 -9.65 -9.71 -15.42
N LYS A 15 -8.78 -10.21 -16.30
CA LYS A 15 -9.12 -11.25 -17.28
C LYS A 15 -9.11 -12.66 -16.68
N TYR A 16 -8.61 -12.79 -15.45
CA TYR A 16 -8.44 -14.05 -14.74
C TYR A 16 -9.43 -14.15 -13.58
N THR A 17 -9.93 -15.34 -13.34
CA THR A 17 -10.68 -15.68 -12.13
C THR A 17 -9.75 -16.36 -11.11
N PRO A 18 -10.05 -16.27 -9.81
CA PRO A 18 -9.27 -16.99 -8.80
C PRO A 18 -9.21 -18.50 -9.11
N ALA A 19 -8.01 -19.06 -9.09
CA ALA A 19 -7.74 -20.46 -9.46
C ALA A 19 -6.79 -21.15 -8.48
N GLY A 20 -6.70 -22.49 -8.55
CA GLY A 20 -5.91 -23.28 -7.63
C GLY A 20 -6.39 -23.12 -6.18
N ASP A 21 -5.48 -22.80 -5.26
CA ASP A 21 -5.80 -22.60 -3.84
C ASP A 21 -6.38 -21.21 -3.52
N GLN A 22 -6.36 -20.28 -4.48
CA GLN A 22 -6.81 -18.90 -4.26
C GLN A 22 -8.27 -18.80 -3.77
N PRO A 23 -9.26 -19.50 -4.36
CA PRO A 23 -10.66 -19.40 -3.90
C PRO A 23 -10.81 -19.79 -2.42
N THR A 24 -10.14 -20.86 -2.00
CA THR A 24 -10.16 -21.35 -0.62
C THR A 24 -9.47 -20.37 0.32
N ALA A 25 -8.32 -19.83 -0.07
CA ALA A 25 -7.61 -18.82 0.71
C ALA A 25 -8.43 -17.53 0.87
N ILE A 26 -9.06 -17.05 -0.21
CA ILE A 26 -9.94 -15.87 -0.19
C ILE A 26 -11.09 -16.10 0.78
N LYS A 27 -11.79 -17.24 0.65
CA LYS A 27 -12.92 -17.59 1.52
C LYS A 27 -12.52 -17.56 3.00
N LYS A 28 -11.44 -18.25 3.37
CA LYS A 28 -10.97 -18.33 4.77
C LYS A 28 -10.61 -16.97 5.36
N LEU A 29 -9.94 -16.11 4.58
CA LEU A 29 -9.58 -14.77 5.04
C LEU A 29 -10.82 -13.88 5.22
N LEU A 30 -11.81 -13.97 4.32
CA LEU A 30 -13.08 -13.25 4.44
C LEU A 30 -13.90 -13.72 5.66
N GLU A 31 -13.98 -15.03 5.89
CA GLU A 31 -14.61 -15.60 7.08
C GLU A 31 -13.94 -15.06 8.36
N GLY A 32 -12.61 -15.08 8.42
CA GLY A 32 -11.88 -14.52 9.55
C GLY A 32 -12.12 -13.03 9.77
N LEU A 33 -12.27 -12.25 8.70
CA LEU A 33 -12.63 -10.82 8.81
C LEU A 33 -14.06 -10.64 9.33
N ALA A 34 -15.02 -11.46 8.86
CA ALA A 34 -16.41 -11.43 9.32
C ALA A 34 -16.53 -11.85 10.80
N GLU A 35 -15.68 -12.76 11.26
CA GLU A 35 -15.55 -13.16 12.67
C GLU A 35 -14.82 -12.12 13.55
N GLY A 36 -14.34 -11.01 12.97
CA GLY A 36 -13.63 -9.97 13.70
C GLY A 36 -12.18 -10.32 14.06
N LYS A 37 -11.55 -11.30 13.40
CA LYS A 37 -10.14 -11.63 13.63
C LYS A 37 -9.25 -10.46 13.23
N LYS A 38 -8.57 -9.88 14.21
CA LYS A 38 -7.65 -8.75 14.01
C LYS A 38 -6.38 -9.14 13.24
N HIS A 39 -5.89 -10.36 13.43
CA HIS A 39 -4.65 -10.85 12.83
C HIS A 39 -4.91 -12.14 12.05
N GLN A 40 -4.45 -12.17 10.80
CA GLN A 40 -4.56 -13.32 9.91
C GLN A 40 -3.30 -13.41 9.03
N THR A 41 -2.91 -14.62 8.65
CA THR A 41 -1.71 -14.87 7.85
C THR A 41 -2.08 -15.66 6.60
N LEU A 42 -1.75 -15.12 5.43
CA LEU A 42 -1.81 -15.83 4.15
C LEU A 42 -0.48 -16.56 3.91
N LEU A 43 -0.44 -17.86 4.15
CA LEU A 43 0.72 -18.69 3.82
C LEU A 43 0.68 -19.06 2.32
N GLY A 44 1.23 -18.20 1.47
CA GLY A 44 1.25 -18.40 0.01
C GLY A 44 2.66 -18.59 -0.54
N ALA A 45 2.88 -19.67 -1.29
CA ALA A 45 4.14 -19.92 -1.99
C ALA A 45 4.45 -18.82 -3.04
N THR A 46 5.70 -18.73 -3.48
CA THR A 46 6.10 -17.80 -4.55
C THR A 46 5.40 -18.17 -5.86
N GLY A 47 4.96 -17.18 -6.62
CA GLY A 47 4.27 -17.40 -7.90
C GLY A 47 2.79 -17.75 -7.80
N THR A 48 2.20 -17.91 -6.61
CA THR A 48 0.78 -18.29 -6.46
C THR A 48 -0.22 -17.13 -6.63
N GLY A 49 0.22 -15.94 -7.04
CA GLY A 49 -0.66 -14.78 -7.23
C GLY A 49 -1.19 -14.18 -5.92
N LYS A 50 -0.31 -13.99 -4.92
CA LYS A 50 -0.68 -13.39 -3.63
C LYS A 50 -1.31 -12.00 -3.77
N THR A 51 -0.79 -11.15 -4.65
CA THR A 51 -1.37 -9.81 -4.87
C THR A 51 -2.80 -9.91 -5.39
N PHE A 52 -3.08 -10.81 -6.33
CA PHE A 52 -4.43 -11.02 -6.86
C PHE A 52 -5.38 -11.58 -5.78
N THR A 53 -4.89 -12.47 -4.91
CA THR A 53 -5.63 -12.94 -3.74
C THR A 53 -6.03 -11.75 -2.85
N MET A 54 -5.08 -10.88 -2.52
CA MET A 54 -5.36 -9.69 -1.70
C MET A 54 -6.26 -8.67 -2.40
N ALA A 55 -6.17 -8.51 -3.72
CA ALA A 55 -7.07 -7.67 -4.51
C ALA A 55 -8.53 -8.17 -4.39
N ASN A 56 -8.75 -9.48 -4.47
CA ASN A 56 -10.10 -10.06 -4.24
C ASN A 56 -10.60 -9.78 -2.81
N ILE A 57 -9.73 -9.84 -1.80
CA ILE A 57 -10.10 -9.48 -0.42
C ILE A 57 -10.52 -8.01 -0.32
N ILE A 58 -9.74 -7.09 -0.90
CA ILE A 58 -10.06 -5.64 -0.87
C ILE A 58 -11.39 -5.38 -1.58
N HIS A 59 -11.59 -5.99 -2.76
CA HIS A 59 -12.84 -5.89 -3.51
C HIS A 59 -14.04 -6.46 -2.72
N ALA A 60 -13.91 -7.61 -2.08
CA ALA A 60 -15.03 -8.19 -1.32
C ALA A 60 -15.36 -7.39 -0.04
N THR A 61 -14.34 -6.84 0.62
CA THR A 61 -14.52 -6.14 1.90
C THR A 61 -14.94 -4.69 1.75
N GLN A 62 -14.65 -4.05 0.61
CA GLN A 62 -14.99 -2.65 0.34
C GLN A 62 -14.42 -1.69 1.40
N ARG A 63 -13.21 -1.97 1.89
CA ARG A 63 -12.52 -1.18 2.93
C ARG A 63 -11.24 -0.56 2.38
N PRO A 64 -10.92 0.70 2.73
CA PRO A 64 -9.61 1.27 2.45
C PRO A 64 -8.49 0.35 2.97
N ALA A 65 -7.42 0.21 2.20
CA ALA A 65 -6.34 -0.73 2.49
C ALA A 65 -4.98 -0.05 2.50
N LEU A 66 -4.15 -0.39 3.50
CA LEU A 66 -2.73 -0.04 3.55
C LEU A 66 -1.91 -1.30 3.31
N VAL A 67 -1.08 -1.28 2.27
CA VAL A 67 -0.16 -2.36 1.90
C VAL A 67 1.25 -1.92 2.24
N LEU A 68 1.87 -2.60 3.20
CA LEU A 68 3.23 -2.31 3.64
C LEU A 68 4.23 -3.21 2.92
N ALA A 69 5.23 -2.59 2.29
CA ALA A 69 6.36 -3.26 1.67
C ALA A 69 7.66 -2.83 2.35
N HIS A 70 8.59 -3.79 2.50
CA HIS A 70 9.84 -3.55 3.21
C HIS A 70 10.88 -2.75 2.41
N ASN A 71 10.67 -2.54 1.11
CA ASN A 71 11.56 -1.77 0.25
C ASN A 71 10.80 -1.02 -0.86
N LYS A 72 11.42 0.02 -1.43
CA LYS A 72 10.82 0.88 -2.46
C LYS A 72 10.52 0.12 -3.77
N THR A 73 11.38 -0.82 -4.17
CA THR A 73 11.20 -1.59 -5.42
C THR A 73 9.95 -2.45 -5.39
N LEU A 74 9.76 -3.22 -4.31
CA LEU A 74 8.56 -4.04 -4.11
C LEU A 74 7.31 -3.15 -3.95
N ALA A 75 7.43 -2.01 -3.24
CA ALA A 75 6.32 -1.07 -3.11
C ALA A 75 5.87 -0.55 -4.48
N ALA A 76 6.81 -0.18 -5.37
CA ALA A 76 6.50 0.29 -6.72
C ALA A 76 5.85 -0.83 -7.56
N GLN A 77 6.38 -2.06 -7.48
CA GLN A 77 5.79 -3.22 -8.17
C GLN A 77 4.33 -3.46 -7.72
N LEU A 78 4.10 -3.53 -6.41
CA LEU A 78 2.76 -3.75 -5.86
C LEU A 78 1.81 -2.61 -6.23
N CYS A 79 2.28 -1.35 -6.23
CA CYS A 79 1.49 -0.21 -6.66
C CYS A 79 1.04 -0.36 -8.12
N GLY A 80 1.94 -0.76 -9.03
CA GLY A 80 1.60 -1.01 -10.43
C GLY A 80 0.63 -2.18 -10.62
N GLU A 81 0.81 -3.27 -9.86
CA GLU A 81 -0.12 -4.41 -9.86
C GLU A 81 -1.52 -3.99 -9.38
N PHE A 82 -1.62 -3.26 -8.27
CA PHE A 82 -2.90 -2.77 -7.75
C PHE A 82 -3.55 -1.73 -8.68
N GLN A 83 -2.78 -0.85 -9.32
CA GLN A 83 -3.31 0.07 -10.34
C GLN A 83 -3.92 -0.68 -11.52
N SER A 84 -3.28 -1.78 -11.93
CA SER A 84 -3.79 -2.64 -13.01
C SER A 84 -5.08 -3.37 -12.60
N PHE A 85 -5.19 -3.80 -11.33
CA PHE A 85 -6.38 -4.45 -10.80
C PHE A 85 -7.53 -3.48 -10.50
N PHE A 86 -7.24 -2.23 -10.17
CA PHE A 86 -8.21 -1.23 -9.75
C PHE A 86 -8.05 0.09 -10.53
N PRO A 87 -8.19 0.08 -11.86
CA PRO A 87 -7.92 1.25 -12.71
C PRO A 87 -8.88 2.43 -12.44
N ASN A 88 -10.06 2.14 -11.85
CA ASN A 88 -11.08 3.14 -11.54
C ASN A 88 -11.02 3.64 -10.08
N ASN A 89 -10.17 3.05 -9.23
CA ASN A 89 -10.08 3.38 -7.82
C ASN A 89 -8.78 4.14 -7.48
N ALA A 90 -8.70 4.71 -6.28
CA ALA A 90 -7.55 5.50 -5.86
C ALA A 90 -6.42 4.59 -5.33
N VAL A 91 -5.52 4.18 -6.21
CA VAL A 91 -4.29 3.46 -5.82
C VAL A 91 -3.11 4.44 -5.75
N SER A 92 -2.59 4.64 -4.55
CA SER A 92 -1.58 5.66 -4.25
C SER A 92 -0.27 5.05 -3.76
N TYR A 93 0.83 5.72 -4.10
CA TYR A 93 2.19 5.35 -3.70
C TYR A 93 2.69 6.29 -2.59
N PHE A 94 3.16 5.73 -1.48
CA PHE A 94 3.60 6.50 -0.32
C PHE A 94 4.94 6.00 0.24
N VAL A 95 6.04 6.56 -0.22
CA VAL A 95 7.38 6.21 0.29
C VAL A 95 8.15 7.47 0.67
N SER A 96 9.36 7.30 1.22
CA SER A 96 10.27 8.43 1.43
C SER A 96 10.51 9.15 0.10
N TYR A 97 10.25 10.46 0.12
CA TYR A 97 10.45 11.39 -0.97
C TYR A 97 11.89 11.90 -1.05
N TYR A 98 12.80 11.37 -0.23
CA TYR A 98 14.23 11.62 -0.38
C TYR A 98 14.85 10.60 -1.35
N ASP A 99 15.55 11.10 -2.37
CA ASP A 99 16.42 10.32 -3.24
C ASP A 99 17.76 10.04 -2.54
N TYR A 100 18.26 11.04 -1.83
CA TYR A 100 19.42 10.93 -0.94
C TYR A 100 19.08 11.57 0.41
N TYR A 101 19.52 10.92 1.49
CA TYR A 101 19.32 11.42 2.85
C TYR A 101 20.48 11.00 3.75
N GLN A 102 21.21 11.99 4.24
CA GLN A 102 22.17 11.87 5.32
C GLN A 102 21.58 12.52 6.57
N PRO A 103 21.35 11.75 7.65
CA PRO A 103 20.92 12.33 8.91
C PRO A 103 22.03 13.18 9.51
N GLU A 104 21.64 14.19 10.28
CA GLU A 104 22.55 14.89 11.18
C GLU A 104 23.04 13.91 12.25
N ALA A 105 24.35 13.87 12.48
CA ALA A 105 24.94 13.00 13.48
C ALA A 105 26.20 13.60 14.08
N TYR A 106 26.49 13.26 15.33
CA TYR A 106 27.78 13.52 15.94
C TYR A 106 28.47 12.19 16.24
N MET A 107 29.73 12.07 15.85
CA MET A 107 30.56 10.87 16.03
C MET A 107 31.63 11.15 17.09
N PRO A 108 31.43 10.70 18.36
CA PRO A 108 32.32 11.05 19.46
C PRO A 108 33.74 10.51 19.31
N ALA A 109 33.89 9.33 18.69
CA ALA A 109 35.20 8.69 18.54
C ALA A 109 36.20 9.52 17.69
N SER A 110 35.68 10.36 16.81
CA SER A 110 36.47 11.22 15.91
C SER A 110 36.21 12.71 16.13
N ASP A 111 35.43 13.06 17.16
CA ASP A 111 34.94 14.42 17.42
C ASP A 111 34.40 15.10 16.15
N THR A 112 33.61 14.36 15.37
CA THR A 112 33.14 14.80 14.05
C THR A 112 31.65 15.03 14.05
N TYR A 113 31.24 16.23 13.66
CA TYR A 113 29.86 16.54 13.37
C TYR A 113 29.57 16.35 11.88
N ILE A 114 28.51 15.62 11.58
CA ILE A 114 28.01 15.30 10.24
C ILE A 114 26.72 16.11 10.07
N GLU A 115 26.76 17.08 9.16
CA GLU A 115 25.59 17.89 8.83
C GLU A 115 24.54 17.08 8.06
N LYS A 116 23.29 17.49 8.23
CA LYS A 116 22.17 16.95 7.45
C LYS A 116 22.30 17.39 5.99
N GLU A 117 22.25 16.42 5.09
CA GLU A 117 22.17 16.64 3.66
C GLU A 117 21.04 15.79 3.07
N ALA A 118 20.23 16.35 2.18
CA ALA A 118 19.15 15.59 1.56
C ALA A 118 18.75 16.16 0.21
N THR A 119 18.36 15.26 -0.70
CA THR A 119 17.80 15.60 -2.02
C THR A 119 16.37 15.07 -2.10
N ILE A 120 15.45 15.96 -2.47
CA ILE A 120 14.02 15.65 -2.58
C ILE A 120 13.65 15.26 -4.02
N ASN A 121 12.81 14.24 -4.12
CA ASN A 121 12.11 13.83 -5.31
C ASN A 121 10.69 14.43 -5.33
N GLU A 122 10.48 15.44 -6.17
CA GLU A 122 9.19 16.15 -6.27
C GLU A 122 8.05 15.29 -6.80
N GLU A 123 8.35 14.28 -7.62
CA GLU A 123 7.33 13.36 -8.12
C GLU A 123 6.79 12.47 -7.00
N ILE A 124 7.68 11.89 -6.18
CA ILE A 124 7.28 11.12 -5.00
C ILE A 124 6.54 12.03 -4.01
N ASN A 125 6.99 13.27 -3.82
CA ASN A 125 6.29 14.22 -2.95
C ASN A 125 4.84 14.47 -3.42
N ARG A 126 4.64 14.65 -4.73
CA ARG A 126 3.30 14.77 -5.33
C ARG A 126 2.45 13.52 -5.09
N HIS A 127 3.02 12.33 -5.23
CA HIS A 127 2.31 11.08 -4.92
C HIS A 127 1.87 10.99 -3.45
N ARG A 128 2.71 11.44 -2.51
CA ARG A 128 2.36 11.48 -1.08
C ARG A 128 1.20 12.43 -0.80
N HIS A 129 1.21 13.61 -1.42
CA HIS A 129 0.10 14.55 -1.32
C HIS A 129 -1.20 13.97 -1.92
N ALA A 130 -1.11 13.30 -3.08
CA ALA A 130 -2.27 12.63 -3.67
C ALA A 130 -2.84 11.51 -2.77
N ALA A 131 -1.98 10.75 -2.09
CA ALA A 131 -2.39 9.70 -1.16
C ALA A 131 -3.20 10.24 0.02
N THR A 132 -2.67 11.28 0.69
CA THR A 132 -3.34 11.92 1.83
C THR A 132 -4.65 12.60 1.42
N TYR A 133 -4.66 13.28 0.28
CA TYR A 133 -5.88 13.85 -0.29
C TYR A 133 -6.94 12.79 -0.61
N SER A 134 -6.54 11.66 -1.20
CA SER A 134 -7.46 10.56 -1.52
C SER A 134 -8.11 9.98 -0.26
N LEU A 135 -7.34 9.77 0.82
CA LEU A 135 -7.88 9.30 2.10
C LEU A 135 -8.93 10.24 2.70
N LEU A 136 -8.80 11.55 2.48
CA LEU A 136 -9.74 12.54 3.01
C LEU A 136 -11.01 12.67 2.16
N THR A 137 -10.95 12.32 0.88
CA THR A 137 -12.02 12.60 -0.09
C THR A 137 -12.76 11.36 -0.61
N ARG A 138 -12.19 10.16 -0.44
CA ARG A 138 -12.71 8.91 -0.99
C ARG A 138 -12.62 7.75 0.01
N GLU A 139 -13.40 6.71 -0.22
CA GLU A 139 -13.36 5.45 0.56
C GLU A 139 -12.67 4.30 -0.19
N ASP A 140 -12.57 4.38 -1.51
CA ASP A 140 -11.95 3.37 -2.37
C ASP A 140 -10.44 3.59 -2.55
N VAL A 141 -9.72 3.67 -1.43
CA VAL A 141 -8.29 4.01 -1.41
C VAL A 141 -7.42 2.81 -1.04
N ILE A 142 -6.45 2.50 -1.88
CA ILE A 142 -5.34 1.59 -1.58
C ILE A 142 -4.07 2.42 -1.51
N ILE A 143 -3.36 2.37 -0.39
CA ILE A 143 -2.04 2.98 -0.26
C ILE A 143 -1.00 1.87 -0.21
N VAL A 144 -0.06 1.89 -1.14
CA VAL A 144 1.15 1.05 -1.08
C VAL A 144 2.29 1.89 -0.52
N SER A 145 2.83 1.46 0.62
CA SER A 145 3.76 2.25 1.41
C SER A 145 4.99 1.46 1.87
N SER A 146 6.09 2.19 2.10
CA SER A 146 7.17 1.71 2.96
C SER A 146 6.87 2.01 4.43
N VAL A 147 7.85 1.83 5.33
CA VAL A 147 7.77 2.29 6.73
C VAL A 147 7.54 3.80 6.88
N SER A 148 7.60 4.57 5.79
CA SER A 148 7.35 6.02 5.80
C SER A 148 5.94 6.43 6.22
N CYS A 149 4.98 5.50 6.30
CA CYS A 149 3.59 5.77 6.75
C CYS A 149 3.41 5.74 8.27
N ILE A 150 4.46 5.43 9.04
CA ILE A 150 4.49 5.51 10.50
C ILE A 150 4.91 6.93 10.88
#